data_AF-A0A9J6GMJ8-F1
#
_entry.id   AF-A0A9J6GMJ8-F1
#
_cell.length_a   1.000
_cell.length_b   1.000
_cell.length_c   1.000
_cell.angle_alpha   90.00
_cell.angle_beta   90.00
_cell.angle_gamma   90.00
#
_symmetry.space_group_name_H-M   'P 1'
#
loop_
_entity.id
_entity.type
_entity.pdbx_description
1 polymer ?
#
loop_
_entity_poly.entity_id
_entity_poly.type
_entity_poly.pdbx_seq_one_letter_code
_entity_poly.pdbx_strand_id
1 'polypeptide(L)'
;MNPDLHPERRQARVRQLTKTLRKQSNVWYTDATPYSRRPSFWAVACNYPKTCFTACTVPTPNIAAAEECAIALAIVRVTDSRNPITIVTDSQDAYRTISNGLGSPRTLAVSRTICDMHSLPQINFIWAGGLEGNEAAHDWACECTNQDPFDRSVSPSLHWHPLLTYSDILHYYHETRQHYPNPSRHFTRQQTTILRLIQTNTYPHPKLFSRIYPGTYSDQSTRCKIDKATLAHITRACPKAPPTFIKSHHDWGAALHSNDPEIRLQLARLDLDAPAPVARPHEGTGVSGCTRDRGDLAVLTRVAEVRELGNIGTD
;
A
#
# COMPACT_ATOMS: atom_id res chain seq x y z
N MET A 1 -11.06 1.69 12.18
CA MET A 1 -10.22 0.79 13.00
C MET A 1 -8.98 0.51 12.19
N ASN A 2 -7.78 0.57 12.79
CA ASN A 2 -6.57 0.15 12.10
C ASN A 2 -6.71 -1.36 11.74
N PRO A 3 -6.64 -1.74 10.45
CA PRO A 3 -6.87 -3.10 9.98
C PRO A 3 -5.79 -4.11 10.40
N ASP A 4 -4.74 -3.70 11.11
CA ASP A 4 -3.67 -4.62 11.52
C ASP A 4 -3.61 -4.89 13.03
N LEU A 5 -4.24 -4.05 13.86
CA LEU A 5 -3.99 -4.05 15.30
C LEU A 5 -4.85 -5.03 16.13
N HIS A 6 -6.01 -5.50 15.65
CA HIS A 6 -6.88 -6.42 16.42
C HIS A 6 -7.64 -7.43 15.54
N PRO A 7 -6.98 -8.47 15.01
CA PRO A 7 -7.64 -9.51 14.20
C PRO A 7 -8.67 -10.32 15.01
N GLU A 8 -8.34 -10.72 16.23
CA GLU A 8 -9.23 -11.55 17.06
C GLU A 8 -10.53 -10.85 17.43
N ARG A 9 -10.48 -9.55 17.78
CA ARG A 9 -11.68 -8.77 18.09
C ARG A 9 -12.60 -8.62 16.87
N ARG A 10 -12.02 -8.48 15.67
CA ARG A 10 -12.79 -8.43 14.42
C ARG A 10 -13.47 -9.76 14.14
N GLN A 11 -12.74 -10.87 14.27
CA GLN A 11 -13.32 -12.20 14.11
C GLN A 11 -14.43 -12.48 15.13
N ALA A 12 -14.25 -12.08 16.39
CA ALA A 12 -15.29 -12.20 17.42
C ALA A 12 -16.55 -11.38 17.08
N ARG A 13 -16.37 -10.12 16.61
CA ARG A 13 -17.47 -9.27 16.15
C ARG A 13 -18.20 -9.87 14.95
N VAL A 14 -17.47 -10.35 13.95
CA VAL A 14 -18.04 -11.03 12.77
C VAL A 14 -18.87 -12.23 13.23
N ARG A 15 -18.30 -13.12 14.06
CA ARG A 15 -19.01 -14.29 14.60
C ARG A 15 -20.29 -13.91 15.34
N GLN A 16 -20.26 -12.84 16.14
CA GLN A 16 -21.44 -12.35 16.86
C GLN A 16 -22.48 -11.81 15.89
N LEU A 17 -22.08 -10.96 14.94
CA LEU A 17 -22.98 -10.39 13.93
C LEU A 17 -23.61 -11.48 13.06
N THR A 18 -22.83 -12.45 12.58
CA THR A 18 -23.36 -13.60 11.83
C THR A 18 -24.45 -14.34 12.62
N LYS A 19 -24.24 -14.58 13.92
CA LYS A 19 -25.24 -15.22 14.78
C LYS A 19 -26.51 -14.39 14.95
N THR A 20 -26.38 -13.07 15.08
CA THR A 20 -27.52 -12.15 15.24
C THR A 20 -28.30 -11.98 13.94
N LEU A 21 -27.60 -11.73 12.83
CA LEU A 21 -28.20 -11.50 11.51
C LEU A 21 -28.89 -12.75 10.96
N ARG A 22 -28.35 -13.95 11.22
CA ARG A 22 -29.01 -15.21 10.83
C ARG A 22 -30.40 -15.41 11.45
N LYS A 23 -30.67 -14.77 12.60
CA LYS A 23 -31.99 -14.82 13.25
C LYS A 23 -32.98 -13.81 12.66
N GLN A 24 -32.51 -12.85 11.88
CA GLN A 24 -33.34 -11.83 11.25
C GLN A 24 -33.80 -12.31 9.87
N SER A 25 -35.06 -12.06 9.53
CA SER A 25 -35.63 -12.52 8.25
C SER A 25 -35.35 -11.60 7.08
N ASN A 26 -34.97 -10.33 7.33
CA ASN A 26 -34.87 -9.25 6.34
C ASN A 26 -33.53 -8.51 6.48
N VAL A 27 -32.45 -9.16 6.07
CA VAL A 27 -31.12 -8.57 6.03
C VAL A 27 -30.71 -8.36 4.57
N TRP A 28 -30.29 -7.14 4.24
CA TRP A 28 -29.78 -6.77 2.93
C TRP A 28 -28.32 -6.39 3.03
N TYR A 29 -27.52 -6.85 2.09
CA TYR A 29 -26.10 -6.60 1.97
C TYR A 29 -25.84 -5.82 0.69
N THR A 30 -24.96 -4.82 0.77
CA THR A 30 -24.73 -3.88 -0.31
C THR A 30 -23.25 -3.89 -0.69
N ASP A 31 -22.96 -3.85 -1.99
CA ASP A 31 -21.61 -3.69 -2.50
C ASP A 31 -21.62 -2.93 -3.84
N ALA A 32 -20.45 -2.44 -4.27
CA ALA A 32 -20.25 -1.87 -5.60
C ALA A 32 -18.91 -2.30 -6.21
N THR A 33 -18.94 -2.76 -7.46
CA THR A 33 -17.74 -3.18 -8.20
C THR A 33 -17.50 -2.27 -9.41
N PRO A 34 -16.25 -1.84 -9.69
CA PRO A 34 -15.95 -1.00 -10.86
C PRO A 34 -16.13 -1.77 -12.17
N TYR A 35 -16.51 -1.06 -13.22
CA TYR A 35 -16.35 -1.56 -14.59
C TYR A 35 -14.88 -1.47 -15.03
N SER A 36 -14.43 -2.41 -15.85
CA SER A 36 -13.03 -2.40 -16.32
C SER A 36 -12.78 -1.32 -17.38
N ARG A 37 -13.79 -1.03 -18.24
CA ARG A 37 -13.62 -0.12 -19.40
C ARG A 37 -14.23 1.26 -19.28
N ARG A 38 -14.93 1.59 -18.20
CA ARG A 38 -15.60 2.89 -18.06
C ARG A 38 -15.56 3.38 -16.61
N PRO A 39 -15.56 4.71 -16.38
CA PRO A 39 -15.61 5.31 -15.04
C PRO A 39 -17.03 5.21 -14.47
N SER A 40 -17.48 3.98 -14.27
CA SER A 40 -18.78 3.63 -13.71
C SER A 40 -18.61 2.41 -12.82
N PHE A 41 -19.57 2.20 -11.95
CA PHE A 41 -19.63 1.05 -11.06
C PHE A 41 -20.94 0.30 -11.24
N TRP A 42 -20.94 -0.97 -10.89
CA TRP A 42 -22.13 -1.78 -10.72
C TRP A 42 -22.45 -1.85 -9.23
N ALA A 43 -23.53 -1.21 -8.82
CA ALA A 43 -24.00 -1.20 -7.43
C ALA A 43 -25.04 -2.29 -7.24
N VAL A 44 -24.93 -3.07 -6.16
CA VAL A 44 -25.81 -4.21 -5.86
C VAL A 44 -26.31 -4.14 -4.44
N ALA A 45 -27.59 -4.47 -4.25
CA ALA A 45 -28.15 -4.83 -2.96
C ALA A 45 -28.75 -6.24 -3.05
N CYS A 46 -28.33 -7.14 -2.17
CA CYS A 46 -28.81 -8.53 -2.17
C CYS A 46 -29.33 -8.94 -0.78
N ASN A 47 -30.28 -9.86 -0.76
CA ASN A 47 -30.78 -10.49 0.44
C ASN A 47 -30.16 -11.88 0.55
N TYR A 48 -29.26 -12.05 1.51
CA TYR A 48 -28.62 -13.32 1.81
C TYR A 48 -29.25 -13.94 3.07
N PRO A 49 -29.67 -15.21 3.05
CA PRO A 49 -29.42 -16.25 2.03
C PRO A 49 -30.52 -16.39 0.96
N LYS A 50 -31.50 -15.48 0.86
CA LYS A 50 -32.71 -15.64 0.02
C LYS A 50 -32.50 -15.37 -1.48
N THR A 51 -31.26 -15.13 -1.91
CA THR A 51 -30.82 -14.91 -3.31
C THR A 51 -31.56 -13.84 -4.13
N CYS A 52 -32.39 -13.00 -3.50
CA CYS A 52 -32.97 -11.84 -4.18
C CYS A 52 -31.93 -10.73 -4.27
N PHE A 53 -31.80 -10.10 -5.42
CA PHE A 53 -30.96 -8.91 -5.56
C PHE A 53 -31.59 -7.85 -6.46
N THR A 54 -31.11 -6.63 -6.30
CA THR A 54 -31.36 -5.51 -7.19
C THR A 54 -30.02 -4.84 -7.49
N ALA A 55 -29.88 -4.29 -8.69
CA ALA A 55 -28.63 -3.70 -9.11
C ALA A 55 -28.84 -2.55 -10.08
N CYS A 56 -27.86 -1.66 -10.19
CA CYS A 56 -27.83 -0.65 -11.24
C CYS A 56 -26.39 -0.25 -11.62
N THR A 57 -26.24 0.29 -12.82
CA THR A 57 -25.02 0.99 -13.22
C THR A 57 -25.03 2.40 -12.65
N VAL A 58 -23.96 2.78 -11.97
CA VAL A 58 -23.74 4.12 -11.43
C VAL A 58 -22.61 4.80 -12.21
N PRO A 59 -22.91 5.78 -13.08
CA PRO A 59 -21.88 6.51 -13.82
C PRO A 59 -21.21 7.56 -12.91
N THR A 60 -20.15 7.12 -12.24
CA THR A 60 -19.33 7.88 -11.30
C THR A 60 -17.91 7.31 -11.27
N PRO A 61 -16.87 8.15 -11.16
CA PRO A 61 -15.51 7.69 -10.90
C PRO A 61 -15.24 7.45 -9.40
N ASN A 62 -16.16 7.83 -8.51
CA ASN A 62 -15.99 7.70 -7.06
C ASN A 62 -16.72 6.45 -6.54
N ILE A 63 -15.97 5.50 -5.99
CA ILE A 63 -16.49 4.24 -5.42
C ILE A 63 -17.45 4.50 -4.25
N ALA A 64 -17.15 5.46 -3.37
CA ALA A 64 -18.01 5.77 -2.23
C ALA A 64 -19.43 6.20 -2.69
N ALA A 65 -19.51 6.97 -3.78
CA ALA A 65 -20.80 7.36 -4.36
C ALA A 65 -21.56 6.16 -4.96
N ALA A 66 -20.85 5.14 -5.46
CA ALA A 66 -21.46 3.92 -5.95
C ALA A 66 -21.95 3.01 -4.81
N GLU A 67 -21.17 2.88 -3.74
CA GLU A 67 -21.55 2.16 -2.52
C GLU A 67 -22.76 2.82 -1.82
N GLU A 68 -22.81 4.16 -1.80
CA GLU A 68 -24.00 4.89 -1.33
C GLU A 68 -25.24 4.58 -2.19
N CYS A 69 -25.08 4.51 -3.52
CA CYS A 69 -26.16 4.09 -4.42
C CYS A 69 -26.61 2.65 -4.14
N ALA A 70 -25.70 1.73 -3.82
CA ALA A 70 -26.05 0.36 -3.43
C ALA A 70 -26.94 0.35 -2.18
N ILE A 71 -26.63 1.20 -1.20
CA ILE A 71 -27.48 1.39 -0.01
C ILE A 71 -28.85 1.98 -0.39
N ALA A 72 -28.90 3.00 -1.25
CA ALA A 72 -30.17 3.54 -1.73
C ALA A 72 -31.02 2.50 -2.47
N LEU A 73 -30.40 1.63 -3.28
CA LEU A 73 -31.08 0.51 -3.93
C LEU A 73 -31.70 -0.46 -2.91
N ALA A 74 -30.98 -0.76 -1.82
CA ALA A 74 -31.52 -1.59 -0.75
C ALA A 74 -32.76 -0.93 -0.11
N ILE A 75 -32.72 0.38 0.16
CA ILE A 75 -33.86 1.13 0.70
C ILE A 75 -35.06 1.09 -0.25
N VAL A 76 -34.85 1.40 -1.54
CA VAL A 76 -35.90 1.36 -2.56
C VAL A 76 -36.53 -0.03 -2.64
N ARG A 77 -35.72 -1.09 -2.57
CA ARG A 77 -36.23 -2.46 -2.68
C ARG A 77 -37.14 -2.87 -1.52
N VAL A 78 -37.06 -2.15 -0.41
CA VAL A 78 -37.74 -2.49 0.83
C VAL A 78 -38.83 -1.52 1.24
N THR A 79 -39.13 -0.51 0.41
CA THR A 79 -40.19 0.48 0.66
C THR A 79 -41.53 -0.16 1.01
N ASP A 80 -41.88 -1.27 0.35
CA ASP A 80 -43.18 -1.92 0.54
C ASP A 80 -43.20 -2.92 1.71
N SER A 81 -42.11 -3.05 2.44
CA SER A 81 -42.03 -4.02 3.55
C SER A 81 -42.64 -3.45 4.82
N ARG A 82 -43.42 -4.28 5.53
CA ARG A 82 -44.00 -3.92 6.84
C ARG A 82 -43.12 -4.30 8.03
N ASN A 83 -42.08 -5.10 7.80
CA ASN A 83 -41.21 -5.61 8.86
C ASN A 83 -39.94 -4.76 8.95
N PRO A 84 -39.34 -4.60 10.14
CA PRO A 84 -38.04 -3.94 10.29
C PRO A 84 -36.95 -4.63 9.45
N ILE A 85 -36.01 -3.83 8.96
CA ILE A 85 -35.01 -4.26 8.00
C ILE A 85 -33.64 -3.85 8.46
N THR A 86 -32.67 -4.72 8.20
CA THR A 86 -31.27 -4.43 8.47
C THR A 86 -30.52 -4.34 7.15
N ILE A 87 -29.86 -3.22 6.91
CA ILE A 87 -28.97 -3.01 5.77
C ILE A 87 -27.53 -3.04 6.28
N VAL A 88 -26.72 -3.89 5.67
CA VAL A 88 -25.32 -4.13 6.04
C VAL A 88 -24.43 -3.69 4.89
N THR A 89 -23.43 -2.88 5.22
CA THR A 89 -22.40 -2.41 4.29
C THR A 89 -21.02 -2.58 4.92
N ASP A 90 -20.03 -2.95 4.13
CA ASP A 90 -18.62 -2.92 4.52
C ASP A 90 -17.94 -1.58 4.26
N SER A 91 -18.52 -0.74 3.39
CA SER A 91 -18.09 0.63 3.16
C SER A 91 -18.33 1.51 4.39
N GLN A 92 -17.23 1.92 5.01
CA GLN A 92 -17.28 2.85 6.14
C GLN A 92 -17.73 4.24 5.69
N ASP A 93 -17.31 4.68 4.50
CA ASP A 93 -17.57 6.01 4.00
C ASP A 93 -19.04 6.16 3.57
N ALA A 94 -19.59 5.18 2.84
CA ALA A 94 -20.99 5.19 2.47
C ALA A 94 -21.91 5.13 3.71
N TYR A 95 -21.57 4.29 4.70
CA TYR A 95 -22.26 4.27 5.99
C TYR A 95 -22.27 5.65 6.66
N ARG A 96 -21.10 6.30 6.75
CA ARG A 96 -20.98 7.63 7.39
C ARG A 96 -21.80 8.68 6.66
N THR A 97 -21.68 8.77 5.34
CA THR A 97 -22.42 9.75 4.53
C THR A 97 -23.92 9.62 4.75
N ILE A 98 -24.45 8.41 4.62
CA ILE A 98 -25.89 8.16 4.76
C ILE A 98 -26.36 8.33 6.21
N SER A 99 -25.58 7.87 7.18
CA SER A 99 -25.92 8.04 8.61
C SER A 99 -25.98 9.52 9.04
N ASN A 100 -25.26 10.40 8.35
CA ASN A 100 -25.31 11.85 8.55
C ASN A 100 -26.43 12.53 7.74
N GLY A 101 -27.28 11.77 7.05
CA GLY A 101 -28.35 12.31 6.20
C GLY A 101 -27.85 12.97 4.90
N LEU A 102 -26.61 12.69 4.51
CA LEU A 102 -26.02 13.17 3.26
C LEU A 102 -26.15 12.08 2.18
N GLY A 103 -25.94 12.47 0.92
CA GLY A 103 -25.85 11.52 -0.18
C GLY A 103 -25.35 12.19 -1.45
N SER A 104 -24.62 11.42 -2.26
CA SER A 104 -24.20 11.87 -3.58
C SER A 104 -25.40 12.21 -4.48
N PRO A 105 -25.22 13.04 -5.54
CA PRO A 105 -26.28 13.31 -6.50
C PRO A 105 -26.89 12.04 -7.12
N ARG A 106 -26.09 10.96 -7.26
CA ARG A 106 -26.55 9.66 -7.78
C ARG A 106 -27.43 8.94 -6.76
N THR A 107 -27.01 8.95 -5.50
CA THR A 107 -27.77 8.38 -4.37
C THR A 107 -29.13 9.06 -4.26
N LEU A 108 -29.16 10.39 -4.32
CA LEU A 108 -30.41 11.17 -4.29
C LEU A 108 -31.33 10.88 -5.48
N ALA A 109 -30.76 10.65 -6.67
CA ALA A 109 -31.54 10.29 -7.85
C ALA A 109 -32.25 8.94 -7.67
N VAL A 110 -31.59 7.95 -7.07
CA VAL A 110 -32.19 6.65 -6.73
C VAL A 110 -33.26 6.83 -5.65
N SER A 111 -32.98 7.55 -4.57
CA SER A 111 -33.94 7.76 -3.48
C SER A 111 -35.19 8.52 -3.90
N ARG A 112 -35.14 9.37 -4.92
CA ARG A 112 -36.33 10.06 -5.48
C ARG A 112 -37.37 9.12 -6.08
N THR A 113 -37.02 7.86 -6.35
CA THR A 113 -37.99 6.85 -6.78
C THR A 113 -38.92 6.39 -5.66
N ILE A 114 -38.60 6.70 -4.40
CA ILE A 114 -39.43 6.41 -3.24
C ILE A 114 -40.56 7.44 -3.20
N CYS A 115 -41.79 7.00 -3.53
CA CYS A 115 -42.95 7.88 -3.61
C CYS A 115 -43.48 8.33 -2.24
N ASP A 116 -43.33 7.49 -1.19
CA ASP A 116 -43.80 7.81 0.16
C ASP A 116 -42.75 7.44 1.22
N MET A 117 -41.98 8.44 1.63
CA MET A 117 -40.97 8.28 2.68
C MET A 117 -41.57 7.95 4.05
N HIS A 118 -42.84 8.28 4.30
CA HIS A 118 -43.50 7.99 5.58
C HIS A 118 -43.92 6.51 5.71
N SER A 119 -43.99 5.80 4.58
CA SER A 119 -44.29 4.37 4.53
C SER A 119 -43.07 3.46 4.74
N LEU A 120 -41.87 4.05 4.85
CA LEU A 120 -40.65 3.26 5.03
C LEU A 120 -40.69 2.45 6.33
N PRO A 121 -40.33 1.16 6.29
CA PRO A 121 -40.15 0.37 7.51
C PRO A 121 -39.02 0.95 8.35
N GLN A 122 -38.94 0.55 9.62
CA GLN A 122 -37.77 0.83 10.44
C GLN A 122 -36.52 0.19 9.80
N ILE A 123 -35.56 1.03 9.40
CA ILE A 123 -34.30 0.60 8.79
C ILE A 123 -33.16 0.73 9.81
N ASN A 124 -32.48 -0.37 10.07
CA ASN A 124 -31.27 -0.43 10.89
C ASN A 124 -30.05 -0.55 9.98
N PHE A 125 -29.13 0.40 10.07
CA PHE A 125 -27.86 0.35 9.34
C PHE A 125 -26.76 -0.28 10.19
N ILE A 126 -26.00 -1.20 9.61
CA ILE A 126 -24.84 -1.82 10.26
C ILE A 126 -23.64 -1.72 9.33
N TRP A 127 -22.58 -1.09 9.85
CA TRP A 127 -21.26 -1.17 9.23
C TRP A 127 -20.48 -2.37 9.76
N ALA A 128 -20.21 -3.33 8.86
CA ALA A 128 -19.42 -4.52 9.15
C ALA A 128 -18.87 -5.15 7.86
N GLY A 129 -17.55 -5.35 7.80
CA GLY A 129 -16.87 -6.15 6.77
C GLY A 129 -16.68 -7.61 7.19
N GLY A 130 -16.42 -8.48 6.20
CA GLY A 130 -16.08 -9.89 6.42
C GLY A 130 -17.26 -10.80 6.80
N LEU A 131 -18.47 -10.46 6.33
CA LEU A 131 -19.66 -11.29 6.49
C LEU A 131 -19.96 -12.04 5.18
N GLU A 132 -20.45 -13.28 5.27
CA GLU A 132 -20.85 -14.12 4.11
C GLU A 132 -21.81 -13.37 3.15
N GLY A 133 -22.69 -12.52 3.69
CA GLY A 133 -23.60 -11.72 2.87
C GLY A 133 -22.92 -10.59 2.10
N ASN A 134 -21.82 -10.02 2.60
CA ASN A 134 -21.04 -9.03 1.85
C ASN A 134 -20.30 -9.71 0.70
N GLU A 135 -19.70 -10.88 0.96
CA GLU A 135 -19.05 -11.70 -0.07
C GLU A 135 -20.05 -12.06 -1.16
N ALA A 136 -21.28 -12.48 -0.79
CA ALA A 136 -22.33 -12.73 -1.75
C ALA A 136 -22.72 -11.48 -2.57
N ALA A 137 -22.81 -10.31 -1.95
CA ALA A 137 -23.09 -9.06 -2.66
C ALA A 137 -21.98 -8.70 -3.66
N HIS A 138 -20.73 -8.92 -3.26
CA HIS A 138 -19.56 -8.72 -4.10
C HIS A 138 -19.51 -9.69 -5.28
N ASP A 139 -19.78 -10.97 -5.03
CA ASP A 139 -19.85 -11.99 -6.07
C ASP A 139 -20.93 -11.65 -7.10
N TRP A 140 -22.11 -11.20 -6.66
CA TRP A 140 -23.16 -10.73 -7.56
C TRP A 140 -22.72 -9.52 -8.38
N ALA A 141 -22.02 -8.56 -7.77
CA ALA A 141 -21.54 -7.38 -8.48
C ALA A 141 -20.45 -7.73 -9.52
N CYS A 142 -19.54 -8.63 -9.17
CA CYS A 142 -18.53 -9.19 -10.06
C CYS A 142 -19.16 -10.02 -11.20
N GLU A 143 -20.18 -10.83 -10.92
CA GLU A 143 -20.84 -11.63 -11.94
C GLU A 143 -21.55 -10.73 -12.96
N CYS A 144 -22.28 -9.71 -12.51
CA CYS A 144 -22.97 -8.79 -13.41
C CYS A 144 -22.01 -7.96 -14.28
N THR A 145 -20.87 -7.51 -13.74
CA THR A 145 -19.84 -6.83 -14.54
C THR A 145 -19.26 -7.77 -15.59
N ASN A 146 -18.96 -9.02 -15.22
CA ASN A 146 -18.52 -10.06 -16.16
C ASN A 146 -19.58 -10.45 -17.20
N GLN A 147 -20.86 -10.22 -16.94
CA GLN A 147 -21.92 -10.45 -17.93
C GLN A 147 -22.07 -9.30 -18.93
N ASP A 148 -21.50 -8.12 -18.67
CA ASP A 148 -21.54 -7.00 -19.60
C ASP A 148 -20.71 -7.31 -20.86
N PRO A 149 -21.34 -7.37 -22.07
CA PRO A 149 -20.65 -7.69 -23.32
C PRO A 149 -19.49 -6.73 -23.63
N PHE A 150 -19.54 -5.50 -23.12
CA PHE A 150 -18.48 -4.53 -23.31
C PHE A 150 -17.25 -4.83 -22.43
N ASP A 151 -17.42 -5.48 -21.28
CA ASP A 151 -16.35 -5.73 -20.29
C ASP A 151 -15.70 -7.13 -20.42
N ARG A 152 -16.38 -8.12 -21.03
CA ARG A 152 -15.90 -9.51 -21.21
C ARG A 152 -14.58 -9.69 -21.97
N SER A 153 -14.10 -8.67 -22.70
CA SER A 153 -13.00 -8.82 -23.66
C SER A 153 -11.61 -8.50 -23.09
N VAL A 154 -11.43 -8.45 -21.77
CA VAL A 154 -10.23 -7.88 -21.14
C VAL A 154 -9.48 -8.93 -20.32
N SER A 155 -8.17 -9.02 -20.55
CA SER A 155 -7.22 -9.73 -19.70
C SER A 155 -7.25 -9.16 -18.28
N PRO A 156 -7.19 -9.98 -17.21
CA PRO A 156 -7.37 -9.54 -15.83
C PRO A 156 -6.58 -8.29 -15.43
N SER A 157 -5.43 -8.03 -16.03
CA SER A 157 -4.50 -6.93 -15.74
C SER A 157 -4.99 -5.49 -15.97
N LEU A 158 -6.24 -5.26 -16.41
CA LEU A 158 -6.79 -3.94 -16.73
C LEU A 158 -7.94 -3.55 -15.80
N HIS A 159 -7.85 -3.90 -14.52
CA HIS A 159 -8.75 -3.39 -13.49
C HIS A 159 -8.62 -1.86 -13.42
N TRP A 160 -9.73 -1.14 -13.64
CA TRP A 160 -9.77 0.30 -13.43
C TRP A 160 -9.83 0.57 -11.91
N HIS A 161 -8.66 0.72 -11.29
CA HIS A 161 -8.54 1.30 -9.95
C HIS A 161 -8.12 2.76 -10.11
N PRO A 162 -9.05 3.73 -9.98
CA PRO A 162 -8.66 5.12 -10.05
C PRO A 162 -7.71 5.40 -8.88
N LEU A 163 -6.52 5.89 -9.19
CA LEU A 163 -5.54 6.34 -8.20
C LEU A 163 -6.03 7.67 -7.62
N LEU A 164 -7.01 7.60 -6.72
CA LEU A 164 -7.72 8.78 -6.20
C LEU A 164 -6.97 9.46 -5.05
N THR A 165 -6.17 8.71 -4.29
CA THR A 165 -5.42 9.26 -3.16
C THR A 165 -3.96 9.52 -3.54
N TYR A 166 -3.35 10.50 -2.88
CA TYR A 166 -1.93 10.79 -3.05
C TYR A 166 -1.05 9.57 -2.73
N SER A 167 -1.42 8.77 -1.72
CA SER A 167 -0.71 7.54 -1.38
C SER A 167 -0.79 6.50 -2.49
N ASP A 168 -1.96 6.29 -3.10
CA ASP A 168 -2.11 5.29 -4.17
C ASP A 168 -1.32 5.70 -5.41
N ILE A 169 -1.34 6.99 -5.74
CA ILE A 169 -0.53 7.57 -6.82
C ILE A 169 0.96 7.32 -6.55
N LEU A 170 1.44 7.61 -5.34
CA LEU A 170 2.83 7.37 -4.97
C LEU A 170 3.19 5.89 -5.01
N HIS A 171 2.34 5.00 -4.50
CA HIS A 171 2.54 3.56 -4.54
C HIS A 171 2.64 3.04 -5.97
N TYR A 172 1.72 3.44 -6.83
CA TYR A 172 1.77 3.11 -8.25
C TYR A 172 3.08 3.55 -8.90
N TYR A 173 3.51 4.80 -8.68
CA TYR A 173 4.78 5.28 -9.22
C TYR A 173 5.99 4.60 -8.58
N HIS A 174 5.92 4.26 -7.30
CA HIS A 174 6.98 3.56 -6.60
C HIS A 174 7.16 2.15 -7.16
N GLU A 175 6.07 1.38 -7.26
CA GLU A 175 6.07 0.00 -7.76
C GLU A 175 6.46 -0.07 -9.23
N THR A 176 5.92 0.81 -10.07
CA THR A 176 6.27 0.84 -11.51
C THR A 176 7.73 1.21 -11.77
N ARG A 177 8.35 2.02 -10.90
CA ARG A 177 9.76 2.43 -11.00
C ARG A 177 10.70 1.54 -10.19
N GLN A 178 10.17 0.56 -9.46
CA GLN A 178 10.99 -0.32 -8.62
C GLN A 178 11.68 -1.38 -9.48
N HIS A 179 12.84 -1.03 -10.04
CA HIS A 179 13.66 -1.99 -10.81
C HIS A 179 14.38 -3.01 -9.94
N TYR A 180 14.73 -2.64 -8.69
CA TYR A 180 15.47 -3.50 -7.78
C TYR A 180 14.64 -3.83 -6.54
N PRO A 181 14.77 -5.06 -6.01
CA PRO A 181 14.02 -5.48 -4.83
C PRO A 181 14.35 -4.63 -3.60
N ASN A 182 13.35 -4.42 -2.76
CA ASN A 182 13.53 -3.72 -1.50
C ASN A 182 14.36 -4.55 -0.52
N PRO A 183 15.26 -3.92 0.26
CA PRO A 183 16.01 -4.59 1.32
C PRO A 183 15.06 -5.30 2.28
N SER A 184 15.43 -6.51 2.72
CA SER A 184 14.58 -7.25 3.66
C SER A 184 14.53 -6.54 5.02
N ARG A 185 13.45 -6.76 5.80
CA ARG A 185 13.28 -6.14 7.13
C ARG A 185 14.37 -6.55 8.14
N HIS A 186 15.08 -7.64 7.88
CA HIS A 186 16.12 -8.18 8.77
C HIS A 186 17.51 -7.60 8.48
N PHE A 187 17.65 -6.74 7.48
CA PHE A 187 18.94 -6.14 7.15
C PHE A 187 19.25 -4.99 8.11
N THR A 188 20.51 -4.86 8.51
CA THR A 188 20.95 -3.67 9.22
C THR A 188 20.88 -2.45 8.30
N ARG A 189 20.84 -1.25 8.88
CA ARG A 189 20.87 0.00 8.12
C ARG A 189 22.08 0.05 7.18
N GLN A 190 23.24 -0.37 7.67
CA GLN A 190 24.48 -0.39 6.89
C GLN A 190 24.39 -1.35 5.70
N GLN A 191 23.89 -2.58 5.90
CA GLN A 191 23.72 -3.56 4.82
C GLN A 191 22.75 -3.04 3.76
N THR A 192 21.66 -2.40 4.19
CA THR A 192 20.69 -1.78 3.31
C THR A 192 21.33 -0.67 2.47
N THR A 193 22.12 0.21 3.08
CA THR A 193 22.83 1.28 2.38
C THR A 193 23.83 0.70 1.37
N ILE A 194 24.65 -0.27 1.76
CA ILE A 194 25.62 -0.92 0.87
C ILE A 194 24.92 -1.54 -0.34
N LEU A 195 23.82 -2.28 -0.12
CA LEU A 195 23.05 -2.90 -1.19
C LEU A 195 22.53 -1.85 -2.19
N ARG A 196 21.99 -0.73 -1.69
CA ARG A 196 21.49 0.36 -2.56
C ARG A 196 22.61 1.02 -3.36
N LEU A 197 23.76 1.25 -2.74
CA LEU A 197 24.94 1.80 -3.41
C LEU A 197 25.45 0.87 -4.52
N ILE A 198 25.43 -0.44 -4.27
CA ILE A 198 25.79 -1.46 -5.26
C ILE A 198 24.76 -1.49 -6.41
N GLN A 199 23.47 -1.54 -6.11
CA GLN A 199 22.38 -1.57 -7.10
C GLN A 199 22.38 -0.35 -8.03
N THR A 200 22.74 0.81 -7.50
CA THR A 200 22.82 2.07 -8.25
C THR A 200 24.19 2.34 -8.88
N ASN A 201 25.14 1.41 -8.72
CA ASN A 201 26.53 1.58 -9.19
C ASN A 201 27.20 2.86 -8.65
N THR A 202 26.86 3.24 -7.41
CA THR A 202 27.41 4.41 -6.70
C THR A 202 28.30 4.04 -5.51
N TYR A 203 28.54 2.74 -5.31
CA TYR A 203 29.40 2.25 -4.24
C TYR A 203 30.83 2.81 -4.34
N PRO A 204 31.45 3.24 -3.22
CA PRO A 204 32.83 3.73 -3.19
C PRO A 204 33.84 2.75 -3.79
N HIS A 205 34.53 3.15 -4.85
CA HIS A 205 35.61 2.38 -5.45
C HIS A 205 36.74 3.31 -5.93
N PRO A 206 37.99 2.83 -6.08
CA PRO A 206 39.15 3.70 -6.30
C PRO A 206 39.00 4.63 -7.51
N LYS A 207 38.49 4.15 -8.64
CA LYS A 207 38.21 4.98 -9.82
C LYS A 207 37.17 6.09 -9.57
N LEU A 208 36.16 5.85 -8.72
CA LEU A 208 35.16 6.87 -8.39
C LEU A 208 35.80 7.95 -7.50
N PHE A 209 36.59 7.54 -6.51
CA PHE A 209 37.23 8.47 -5.57
C PHE A 209 38.37 9.26 -6.19
N SER A 210 39.21 8.67 -7.05
CA SER A 210 40.23 9.41 -7.78
C SER A 210 39.64 10.48 -8.70
N ARG A 211 38.41 10.26 -9.20
CA ARG A 211 37.67 11.25 -9.99
C ARG A 211 37.09 12.38 -9.15
N ILE A 212 36.62 12.09 -7.93
CA ILE A 212 36.05 13.10 -7.02
C ILE A 212 37.15 13.89 -6.32
N TYR A 213 38.24 13.23 -5.95
CA TYR A 213 39.37 13.77 -5.19
C TYR A 213 40.70 13.41 -5.87
N PRO A 214 41.01 14.05 -7.01
CA PRO A 214 42.26 13.80 -7.72
C PRO A 214 43.46 14.18 -6.84
N GLY A 215 44.52 13.38 -6.88
CA GLY A 215 45.74 13.57 -6.09
C GLY A 215 45.72 12.96 -4.68
N THR A 216 44.54 12.81 -4.07
CA THR A 216 44.40 12.17 -2.75
C THR A 216 44.22 10.66 -2.85
N TYR A 217 43.44 10.19 -3.83
CA TYR A 217 43.18 8.77 -4.03
C TYR A 217 43.71 8.31 -5.40
N SER A 218 44.37 7.15 -5.41
CA SER A 218 44.76 6.45 -6.63
C SER A 218 43.55 5.77 -7.26
N ASP A 219 43.53 5.66 -8.58
CA ASP A 219 42.55 4.88 -9.32
C ASP A 219 42.87 3.37 -9.34
N GLN A 220 44.00 2.97 -8.76
CA GLN A 220 44.45 1.59 -8.68
C GLN A 220 43.70 0.80 -7.59
N SER A 221 43.50 -0.50 -7.84
CA SER A 221 43.04 -1.42 -6.78
C SER A 221 44.12 -1.62 -5.72
N THR A 222 43.73 -1.68 -4.45
CA THR A 222 44.69 -1.97 -3.38
C THR A 222 45.13 -3.45 -3.41
N ARG A 223 44.26 -4.35 -3.91
CA ARG A 223 44.52 -5.78 -4.05
C ARG A 223 45.51 -6.11 -5.16
N CYS A 224 45.16 -5.78 -6.41
CA CYS A 224 45.93 -6.23 -7.57
C CYS A 224 46.77 -5.13 -8.25
N LYS A 225 46.69 -3.88 -7.77
CA LYS A 225 47.48 -2.73 -8.28
C LYS A 225 47.28 -2.45 -9.77
N ILE A 226 46.17 -2.92 -10.35
CA ILE A 226 45.78 -2.60 -11.73
C ILE A 226 45.09 -1.23 -11.73
N ASP A 227 45.41 -0.41 -12.72
CA ASP A 227 44.80 0.90 -12.95
C ASP A 227 43.30 0.80 -13.29
N LYS A 228 42.52 1.85 -13.00
CA LYS A 228 41.07 1.93 -13.26
C LYS A 228 40.22 0.89 -12.51
N ALA A 229 40.41 0.73 -11.20
CA ALA A 229 39.58 -0.13 -10.36
C ALA A 229 38.14 0.41 -10.24
N THR A 230 37.27 -0.11 -11.12
CA THR A 230 35.82 0.10 -11.15
C THR A 230 35.08 -0.77 -10.13
N LEU A 231 33.79 -0.50 -9.87
CA LEU A 231 32.95 -1.41 -9.08
C LEU A 231 32.99 -2.85 -9.62
N ALA A 232 32.85 -3.03 -10.93
CA ALA A 232 32.94 -4.35 -11.56
C ALA A 232 34.31 -5.03 -11.36
N HIS A 233 35.38 -4.25 -11.28
CA HIS A 233 36.71 -4.78 -10.99
C HIS A 233 36.80 -5.29 -9.55
N ILE A 234 36.41 -4.48 -8.57
CA ILE A 234 36.52 -4.86 -7.14
C ILE A 234 35.52 -5.94 -6.72
N THR A 235 34.43 -6.14 -7.46
CA THR A 235 33.41 -7.16 -7.17
C THR A 235 33.67 -8.51 -7.83
N ARG A 236 34.11 -8.54 -9.10
CA ARG A 236 34.21 -9.79 -9.88
C ARG A 236 35.45 -9.94 -10.76
N ALA A 237 36.03 -8.86 -11.27
CA ALA A 237 37.10 -8.95 -12.29
C ALA A 237 38.52 -8.87 -11.71
N CYS A 238 38.68 -8.69 -10.40
CA CYS A 238 39.98 -8.64 -9.76
C CYS A 238 40.57 -10.05 -9.60
N PRO A 239 41.78 -10.32 -10.12
CA PRO A 239 42.40 -11.66 -10.06
C PRO A 239 42.84 -12.06 -8.64
N LYS A 240 42.99 -11.10 -7.73
CA LYS A 240 43.39 -11.31 -6.33
C LYS A 240 42.23 -11.15 -5.34
N ALA A 241 40.98 -11.07 -5.82
CA ALA A 241 39.81 -11.00 -4.96
C ALA A 241 39.53 -12.38 -4.32
N PRO A 242 38.94 -12.41 -3.11
CA PRO A 242 38.42 -13.65 -2.55
C PRO A 242 37.36 -14.24 -3.49
N PRO A 243 37.19 -15.57 -3.52
CA PRO A 243 36.19 -16.22 -4.35
C PRO A 243 34.80 -15.70 -3.99
N THR A 244 34.05 -15.24 -4.98
CA THR A 244 32.67 -14.80 -4.84
C THR A 244 31.74 -15.70 -5.67
N PHE A 245 30.44 -15.65 -5.38
CA PHE A 245 29.42 -16.35 -6.17
C PHE A 245 29.17 -15.68 -7.53
N ILE A 246 29.79 -14.53 -7.81
CA ILE A 246 29.58 -13.72 -9.01
C ILE A 246 30.76 -13.94 -9.97
N LYS A 247 30.58 -14.83 -10.95
CA LYS A 247 31.65 -15.21 -11.88
C LYS A 247 31.57 -14.44 -13.20
N SER A 248 30.36 -14.04 -13.60
CA SER A 248 30.10 -13.38 -14.87
C SER A 248 29.36 -12.04 -14.73
N HIS A 249 29.25 -11.29 -15.83
CA HIS A 249 28.38 -10.11 -15.90
C HIS A 249 26.91 -10.48 -15.73
N HIS A 250 26.51 -11.65 -16.24
CA HIS A 250 25.15 -12.14 -16.12
C HIS A 250 24.80 -12.43 -14.65
N ASP A 251 25.69 -13.11 -13.92
CA ASP A 251 25.49 -13.44 -12.49
C ASP A 251 25.35 -12.18 -11.65
N TRP A 252 26.10 -11.12 -11.98
CA TRP A 252 25.97 -9.81 -11.33
C TRP A 252 24.58 -9.22 -11.55
N GLY A 253 24.11 -9.21 -12.80
CA GLY A 253 22.77 -8.73 -13.13
C GLY A 253 21.68 -9.52 -12.40
N ALA A 254 21.78 -10.85 -12.40
CA ALA A 254 20.86 -11.73 -11.71
C ALA A 254 20.87 -11.50 -10.18
N ALA A 255 22.05 -11.34 -9.58
CA ALA A 255 22.19 -11.08 -8.15
C ALA A 255 21.54 -9.74 -7.74
N LEU A 256 21.70 -8.67 -8.54
CA LEU A 256 21.10 -7.36 -8.26
C LEU A 256 19.55 -7.39 -8.25
N HIS A 257 18.95 -8.24 -9.10
CA HIS A 257 17.50 -8.38 -9.24
C HIS A 257 16.91 -9.53 -8.42
N SER A 258 17.75 -10.31 -7.73
CA SER A 258 17.28 -11.48 -6.97
C SER A 258 16.43 -11.08 -5.77
N ASN A 259 15.24 -11.68 -5.66
CA ASN A 259 14.37 -11.54 -4.48
C ASN A 259 14.86 -12.36 -3.27
N ASP A 260 15.81 -13.29 -3.48
CA ASP A 260 16.37 -14.12 -2.43
C ASP A 260 17.09 -13.25 -1.37
N PRO A 261 16.67 -13.32 -0.08
CA PRO A 261 17.32 -12.56 0.99
C PRO A 261 18.80 -12.95 1.19
N GLU A 262 19.18 -14.21 0.95
CA GLU A 262 20.54 -14.69 1.19
C GLU A 262 21.51 -14.13 0.14
N ILE A 263 21.15 -14.18 -1.15
CA ILE A 263 21.95 -13.59 -2.24
C ILE A 263 22.17 -12.09 -2.00
N ARG A 264 21.15 -11.37 -1.54
CA ARG A 264 21.25 -9.93 -1.23
C ARG A 264 22.10 -9.64 0.00
N LEU A 265 22.06 -10.52 0.99
CA LEU A 265 22.91 -10.41 2.17
C LEU A 265 24.38 -10.65 1.80
N GLN A 266 24.64 -11.65 0.95
CA GLN A 266 25.97 -11.91 0.41
C GLN A 266 26.49 -10.73 -0.41
N LEU A 267 25.64 -10.09 -1.24
CA LEU A 267 26.00 -8.83 -1.92
C LEU A 267 26.38 -7.72 -0.94
N ALA A 268 25.58 -7.51 0.11
CA ALA A 268 25.82 -6.47 1.11
C ALA A 268 27.04 -6.74 2.00
N ARG A 269 27.51 -8.00 2.04
CA ARG A 269 28.68 -8.46 2.80
C ARG A 269 29.91 -8.69 1.93
N LEU A 270 29.84 -8.42 0.62
CA LEU A 270 31.02 -8.52 -0.23
C LEU A 270 32.12 -7.66 0.40
N ASP A 271 33.25 -8.29 0.69
CA ASP A 271 34.46 -7.59 1.06
C ASP A 271 34.96 -6.89 -0.20
N LEU A 272 34.51 -5.65 -0.39
CA LEU A 272 34.87 -4.82 -1.51
C LEU A 272 36.09 -4.01 -1.11
N ASP A 273 37.06 -3.95 -2.03
CA ASP A 273 38.31 -3.18 -1.91
C ASP A 273 38.03 -1.67 -1.96
N ALA A 274 37.24 -1.19 -0.99
CA ALA A 274 36.85 0.19 -0.87
C ALA A 274 37.99 0.97 -0.22
N PRO A 275 38.42 2.10 -0.81
CA PRO A 275 39.42 2.95 -0.18
C PRO A 275 38.92 3.44 1.18
N ALA A 276 39.76 3.29 2.21
CA ALA A 276 39.46 3.82 3.54
C ALA A 276 39.35 5.35 3.45
N PRO A 277 38.35 5.97 4.11
CA PRO A 277 38.25 7.42 4.14
C PRO A 277 39.49 8.00 4.84
N VAL A 278 40.25 8.84 4.14
CA VAL A 278 41.37 9.59 4.74
C VAL A 278 40.78 10.58 5.74
N ALA A 279 41.27 10.54 6.99
CA ALA A 279 40.91 11.53 8.00
C ALA A 279 41.28 12.94 7.51
N ARG A 280 40.33 13.87 7.56
CA ARG A 280 40.58 15.27 7.18
C ARG A 280 41.71 15.83 8.06
N PRO A 281 42.74 16.49 7.50
CA PRO A 281 43.76 17.13 8.32
C PRO A 281 43.09 18.25 9.14
N HIS A 282 43.37 18.28 10.45
CA HIS A 282 43.01 19.38 11.34
C HIS A 282 43.76 20.63 10.90
N GLU A 283 43.07 21.59 10.29
CA GLU A 283 43.62 22.94 10.07
C GLU A 283 43.50 23.76 11.36
N GLY A 284 44.65 24.17 11.90
CA GLY A 284 44.77 25.00 13.09
C GLY A 284 44.58 26.49 12.82
N THR A 285 43.64 27.08 13.57
CA THR A 285 43.64 28.41 14.22
C THR A 285 44.27 29.64 13.53
N GLY A 286 43.41 30.64 13.25
CA GLY A 286 43.81 32.04 13.01
C GLY A 286 42.69 33.03 12.65
N VAL A 287 41.75 33.30 13.58
CA VAL A 287 41.03 34.60 13.90
C VAL A 287 40.56 35.49 12.72
N SER A 288 39.29 35.89 12.49
CA SER A 288 38.19 36.42 13.32
C SER A 288 36.93 36.59 12.46
N GLY A 289 35.73 36.29 12.99
CA GLY A 289 34.47 36.90 12.53
C GLY A 289 33.29 35.95 12.28
N CYS A 290 32.28 36.03 13.16
CA CYS A 290 30.93 35.45 13.10
C CYS A 290 30.74 33.97 13.49
N THR A 291 30.31 33.83 14.74
CA THR A 291 29.78 32.66 15.44
C THR A 291 28.63 31.94 14.71
N ARG A 292 28.84 30.66 14.39
CA ARG A 292 27.86 29.59 14.61
C ARG A 292 28.61 28.28 14.76
N ASP A 293 28.54 27.76 15.97
CA ASP A 293 29.39 26.73 16.53
C ASP A 293 28.80 25.33 16.31
N ARG A 294 29.69 24.37 16.04
CA ARG A 294 29.55 22.89 16.10
C ARG A 294 28.64 22.18 15.10
N GLY A 295 29.29 21.49 14.16
CA GLY A 295 28.73 20.31 13.49
C GLY A 295 29.85 19.42 12.99
N ASP A 296 30.16 18.35 13.72
CA ASP A 296 30.24 17.00 13.12
C ASP A 296 30.65 15.96 14.17
N LEU A 297 29.86 14.88 14.21
CA LEU A 297 30.06 13.62 14.94
C LEU A 297 30.06 13.66 16.48
N ALA A 298 28.87 13.68 17.08
CA ALA A 298 28.52 12.82 18.23
C ALA A 298 27.09 13.11 18.74
N VAL A 299 26.04 12.63 18.08
CA VAL A 299 24.74 12.39 18.76
C VAL A 299 24.00 11.23 18.09
N LEU A 300 24.24 10.01 18.59
CA LEU A 300 23.36 8.86 18.40
C LEU A 300 23.13 8.18 19.75
N THR A 301 22.44 8.84 20.69
CA THR A 301 21.77 8.14 21.79
C THR A 301 20.61 8.96 22.38
N ARG A 302 19.38 8.38 22.35
CA ARG A 302 18.17 8.59 23.19
C ARG A 302 17.65 10.06 23.35
N VAL A 303 16.38 10.39 23.16
CA VAL A 303 15.16 9.86 23.80
C VAL A 303 13.95 10.25 22.92
N ALA A 304 13.04 9.32 22.64
CA ALA A 304 11.68 9.63 22.24
C ALA A 304 10.74 8.86 23.17
N GLU A 305 10.44 9.45 24.33
CA GLU A 305 9.24 9.12 25.10
C GLU A 305 8.06 9.82 24.45
N VAL A 306 7.21 9.06 23.77
CA VAL A 306 5.85 9.48 23.45
C VAL A 306 5.00 9.03 24.63
N ARG A 307 4.60 9.98 25.48
CA ARG A 307 3.55 9.77 26.48
C ARG A 307 2.20 9.68 25.77
N GLU A 308 1.58 8.51 25.88
CA GLU A 308 0.13 8.39 25.83
C GLU A 308 -0.46 9.18 27.01
N LEU A 309 -1.39 10.09 26.74
CA LEU A 309 -2.35 10.55 27.73
C LEU A 309 -3.73 10.12 27.26
N GLY A 310 -4.20 9.03 27.86
CA GLY A 310 -5.60 8.67 27.91
C GLY A 310 -6.36 9.52 28.92
N ASN A 311 -7.67 9.59 28.70
CA ASN A 311 -8.76 9.99 29.59
C ASN A 311 -8.46 9.91 31.11
N ILE A 312 -9.00 10.87 31.87
CA ILE A 312 -10.13 10.69 32.81
C ILE A 312 -10.41 12.07 33.45
N GLY A 313 -11.68 12.43 33.53
CA GLY A 313 -12.17 13.60 34.25
C GLY A 313 -13.67 13.46 34.50
N THR A 314 -14.01 12.56 35.42
CA THR A 314 -15.26 12.58 36.18
C THR A 314 -15.10 13.58 37.31
N ASP A 315 -16.01 14.54 37.38
CA ASP A 315 -16.73 14.97 38.59
C ASP A 315 -18.15 15.35 38.15
#